data_AF-A0A7H0LNR1-F1
#
_entry.id   AF-A0A7H0LNR1-F1
#
_cell.length_a   1.000
_cell.length_b   1.000
_cell.length_c   1.000
_cell.angle_alpha   90.00
_cell.angle_beta   90.00
_cell.angle_gamma   90.00
#
_symmetry.space_group_name_H-M   'P 1'
#
loop_
_entity.id
_entity.type
_entity.pdbx_description
1 polymer ?
#
loop_
_entity_poly.entity_id
_entity_poly.type
_entity_poly.pdbx_seq_one_letter_code
_entity_poly.pdbx_strand_id
1 'polypeptide(L)'
;MRRSVMIWQRLRLVLAGLIAVALLNGCAPILLVPPYDEQIDSGLTALYSDTTAFVDRMISLRGTPEGSYAKNSDFYETATAKVGALVVRAEAHRILNDCPSSALVSRAFALARIPEDVRGTIGTLPKDDCQVVLLRLIQDGYGNMAKVHQIQGDAGLPPMAHGQFIDGGVGAQLRAAITVEIAKRAR
;
A
#
# COMPACT_ATOMS: atom_id res chain seq x y z
N MET A 1 -52.37 18.66 -40.32
CA MET A 1 -52.19 17.77 -39.14
C MET A 1 -51.27 16.56 -39.35
N ARG A 2 -51.20 15.88 -40.51
CA ARG A 2 -50.33 14.68 -40.71
C ARG A 2 -48.81 14.92 -40.65
N ARG A 3 -48.30 16.11 -41.02
CA ARG A 3 -46.85 16.41 -41.01
C ARG A 3 -46.26 16.50 -39.60
N SER A 4 -47.02 17.02 -38.63
CA SER A 4 -46.56 17.17 -37.24
C SER A 4 -46.37 15.82 -36.53
N VAL A 5 -47.20 14.82 -36.84
CA VAL A 5 -47.12 13.46 -36.26
C VAL A 5 -45.85 12.74 -36.74
N MET A 6 -45.49 12.91 -38.00
CA MET A 6 -44.32 12.26 -38.61
C MET A 6 -42.99 12.84 -38.09
N ILE A 7 -42.95 14.13 -37.78
CA ILE A 7 -41.79 14.80 -37.18
C ILE A 7 -41.55 14.30 -35.75
N TRP A 8 -42.62 14.18 -34.95
CA TRP A 8 -42.54 13.67 -33.57
C TRP A 8 -42.09 12.21 -33.48
N GLN A 9 -42.53 11.37 -34.43
CA GLN A 9 -42.12 9.97 -34.46
C GLN A 9 -40.62 9.81 -34.80
N ARG A 10 -40.10 10.60 -35.75
CA ARG A 10 -38.67 10.65 -36.06
C ARG A 10 -37.84 11.17 -34.87
N LEU A 11 -38.32 12.20 -34.19
CA LEU A 11 -37.63 12.76 -33.02
C LEU A 11 -37.53 11.73 -31.87
N ARG A 12 -38.60 10.97 -31.61
CA ARG A 12 -38.61 9.90 -30.61
C ARG A 12 -37.64 8.77 -30.92
N LEU A 13 -37.55 8.35 -32.19
CA LEU A 13 -36.61 7.32 -32.63
C LEU A 13 -35.16 7.77 -32.51
N VAL A 14 -34.87 9.03 -32.87
CA VAL A 14 -33.53 9.61 -32.70
C VAL A 14 -33.16 9.71 -31.22
N LEU A 15 -34.08 10.18 -30.37
CA LEU A 15 -33.84 10.29 -28.93
C LEU A 15 -33.64 8.91 -28.27
N ALA A 16 -34.44 7.90 -28.65
CA ALA A 16 -34.28 6.53 -28.18
C ALA A 16 -32.93 5.93 -28.63
N GLY A 17 -32.51 6.21 -29.86
CA GLY A 17 -31.20 5.82 -30.37
C GLY A 17 -30.05 6.47 -29.58
N LEU A 18 -30.15 7.76 -29.27
CA LEU A 18 -29.15 8.47 -28.46
C LEU A 18 -29.07 7.92 -27.02
N ILE A 19 -30.20 7.63 -26.39
CA ILE A 19 -30.24 7.02 -25.05
C ILE A 19 -29.62 5.62 -25.07
N ALA A 20 -29.92 4.80 -26.08
CA ALA A 20 -29.34 3.47 -26.22
C ALA A 20 -27.82 3.52 -26.41
N VAL A 21 -27.31 4.45 -27.22
CA VAL A 21 -25.86 4.68 -27.39
C VAL A 21 -25.22 5.17 -26.09
N ALA A 22 -25.87 6.05 -25.34
CA ALA A 22 -25.37 6.52 -24.04
C ALA A 22 -25.31 5.40 -23.00
N LEU A 23 -26.31 4.52 -22.94
CA LEU A 23 -26.32 3.36 -22.03
C LEU A 23 -25.26 2.32 -22.40
N LEU A 24 -25.02 2.09 -23.70
CA LEU A 24 -23.98 1.17 -24.17
C LEU A 24 -22.55 1.68 -23.91
N ASN A 25 -22.34 3.00 -23.94
CA ASN A 25 -21.06 3.62 -23.57
C ASN A 25 -20.90 3.84 -22.05
N GLY A 26 -21.97 3.63 -21.26
CA GLY A 26 -21.94 3.75 -19.80
C GLY A 26 -21.31 2.56 -19.08
N CYS A 27 -21.05 1.44 -19.77
CA CYS A 27 -20.35 0.28 -19.23
C CYS A 27 -18.81 0.43 -19.31
N ALA A 28 -18.28 1.61 -19.00
CA ALA A 28 -16.84 1.73 -18.77
C ALA A 28 -16.48 0.78 -17.60
N PRO A 29 -15.44 -0.07 -17.73
CA PRO A 29 -15.05 -0.97 -16.65
C PRO A 29 -14.67 -0.11 -15.44
N ILE A 30 -15.40 -0.30 -14.33
CA ILE A 30 -15.08 0.37 -13.07
C ILE A 30 -13.74 -0.20 -12.61
N LEU A 31 -12.66 0.54 -12.84
CA LEU A 31 -11.36 0.23 -12.26
C LEU A 31 -11.44 0.52 -10.76
N LEU A 32 -11.42 -0.55 -9.97
CA LEU A 32 -11.39 -0.49 -8.51
C LEU A 32 -9.97 -0.64 -7.94
N VAL A 33 -9.00 -0.94 -8.81
CA VAL A 33 -7.61 -1.19 -8.44
C VAL A 33 -6.73 -0.46 -9.46
N PRO A 34 -5.70 0.29 -9.03
CA PRO A 34 -4.73 0.89 -9.93
C PRO A 34 -4.07 -0.14 -10.84
N PRO A 35 -3.67 0.24 -12.07
CA PRO A 35 -2.98 -0.67 -12.98
C PRO A 35 -1.67 -1.18 -12.34
N TYR A 36 -1.18 -2.30 -12.85
CA TYR A 36 0.14 -2.80 -12.49
C TYR A 36 1.22 -1.75 -12.78
N ASP A 37 2.18 -1.64 -11.86
CA ASP A 37 3.31 -0.75 -11.99
C ASP A 37 4.64 -1.50 -11.75
N GLU A 38 5.43 -1.64 -12.82
CA GLU A 38 6.68 -2.41 -12.78
C GLU A 38 7.73 -1.80 -11.84
N GLN A 39 7.76 -0.48 -11.71
CA GLN A 39 8.70 0.20 -10.81
C GLN A 39 8.30 0.00 -9.35
N ILE A 40 6.99 -0.11 -9.06
CA ILE A 40 6.52 -0.46 -7.72
C ILE A 40 6.84 -1.92 -7.40
N ASP A 41 6.56 -2.86 -8.31
CA ASP A 41 6.86 -4.28 -8.10
C ASP A 41 8.36 -4.54 -7.89
N SER A 42 9.20 -4.04 -8.81
CA SER A 42 10.65 -4.16 -8.72
C SER A 42 11.21 -3.43 -7.50
N GLY A 43 10.69 -2.24 -7.18
CA GLY A 43 11.09 -1.47 -6.00
C GLY A 43 10.77 -2.18 -4.68
N LEU A 44 9.58 -2.77 -4.57
CA LEU A 44 9.17 -3.57 -3.40
C LEU A 44 10.00 -4.84 -3.26
N THR A 45 10.25 -5.54 -4.36
CA THR A 45 11.07 -6.75 -4.38
C THR A 45 12.52 -6.45 -3.95
N ALA A 46 13.09 -5.37 -4.46
CA ALA A 46 14.42 -4.90 -4.05
C ALA A 46 14.44 -4.53 -2.56
N LEU A 47 13.44 -3.79 -2.07
CA LEU A 47 13.31 -3.45 -0.65
C LEU A 47 13.22 -4.69 0.24
N TYR A 48 12.49 -5.72 -0.17
CA TYR A 48 12.40 -6.98 0.58
C TYR A 48 13.75 -7.70 0.68
N SER A 49 14.48 -7.79 -0.43
CA SER A 49 15.82 -8.38 -0.45
C SER A 49 16.80 -7.58 0.41
N ASP A 50 16.84 -6.26 0.23
CA ASP A 50 17.71 -5.35 0.98
C ASP A 50 17.43 -5.44 2.49
N THR A 51 16.15 -5.50 2.88
CA THR A 51 15.74 -5.59 4.29
C THR A 51 16.12 -6.92 4.91
N THR A 52 15.93 -8.03 4.20
CA THR A 52 16.31 -9.36 4.68
C THR A 52 17.82 -9.41 4.92
N ALA A 53 18.61 -9.00 3.94
CA ALA A 53 20.07 -8.95 4.06
C ALA A 53 20.54 -8.00 5.17
N PHE A 54 19.85 -6.88 5.37
CA PHE A 54 20.12 -5.96 6.46
C PHE A 54 19.90 -6.62 7.82
N VAL A 55 18.73 -7.23 8.04
CA VAL A 55 18.39 -7.88 9.31
C VAL A 55 19.34 -9.02 9.63
N ASP A 56 19.64 -9.88 8.65
CA ASP A 56 20.61 -10.98 8.81
C ASP A 56 22.00 -10.46 9.19
N ARG A 57 22.46 -9.40 8.53
CA ARG A 57 23.74 -8.76 8.84
C ARG A 57 23.75 -8.22 10.27
N MET A 58 22.71 -7.51 10.69
CA MET A 58 22.63 -6.95 12.05
C MET A 58 22.57 -8.02 13.13
N ILE A 59 21.96 -9.18 12.85
CA ILE A 59 21.99 -10.34 13.75
C ILE A 59 23.42 -10.92 13.83
N SER A 60 24.13 -10.98 12.69
CA SER A 60 25.51 -11.51 12.65
C SER A 60 26.53 -10.61 13.34
N LEU A 61 26.33 -9.29 13.32
CA LEU A 61 27.17 -8.27 13.96
C LEU A 61 26.76 -7.97 15.41
N ARG A 62 25.91 -8.81 15.99
CA ARG A 62 25.41 -8.61 17.36
C ARG A 62 26.56 -8.58 18.37
N GLY A 63 26.52 -7.60 19.27
CA GLY A 63 27.53 -7.39 20.30
C GLY A 63 28.83 -6.76 19.80
N THR A 64 28.89 -6.32 18.54
CA THR A 64 30.01 -5.54 17.99
C THR A 64 29.59 -4.09 17.71
N PRO A 65 30.54 -3.13 17.74
CA PRO A 65 30.23 -1.73 17.40
C PRO A 65 29.64 -1.55 16.00
N GLU A 66 29.98 -2.42 15.05
CA GLU A 66 29.48 -2.43 13.68
C GLU A 66 28.00 -2.82 13.60
N GLY A 67 27.48 -3.55 14.59
CA GLY A 67 26.06 -3.89 14.72
C GLY A 67 25.23 -2.78 15.35
N SER A 68 25.83 -1.68 15.81
CA SER A 68 25.10 -0.60 16.48
C SER A 68 24.17 0.17 15.53
N TYR A 69 23.10 0.75 16.09
CA TYR A 69 22.21 1.64 15.34
C TYR A 69 22.97 2.82 14.69
N ALA A 70 23.90 3.44 15.42
CA ALA A 70 24.64 4.61 14.95
C ALA A 70 25.50 4.34 13.70
N LYS A 71 25.90 3.09 13.47
CA LYS A 71 26.67 2.68 12.29
C LYS A 71 25.80 2.26 11.11
N ASN A 72 24.48 2.15 11.30
CA ASN A 72 23.56 1.56 10.34
C ASN A 72 22.26 2.38 10.17
N SER A 73 22.25 3.65 10.60
CA SER A 73 21.08 4.53 10.49
C SER A 73 20.77 4.89 9.03
N ASP A 74 21.80 4.93 8.19
CA ASP A 74 21.75 5.21 6.74
C ASP A 74 20.83 4.24 6.00
N PHE A 75 20.80 2.97 6.40
CA PHE A 75 19.87 1.98 5.85
C PHE A 75 18.42 2.43 6.03
N TYR A 76 18.04 2.86 7.22
CA TYR A 76 16.65 3.26 7.52
C TYR A 76 16.26 4.52 6.77
N GLU A 77 17.16 5.50 6.69
CA GLU A 77 16.95 6.72 5.89
C GLU A 77 16.77 6.38 4.42
N THR A 78 17.64 5.53 3.88
CA THR A 78 17.59 5.09 2.48
C THR A 78 16.32 4.29 2.19
N ALA A 79 15.98 3.33 3.04
CA ALA A 79 14.78 2.50 2.89
C ALA A 79 13.50 3.36 2.96
N THR A 80 13.43 4.29 3.91
CA THR A 80 12.32 5.23 4.04
C THR A 80 12.20 6.13 2.80
N ALA A 81 13.32 6.63 2.27
CA ALA A 81 13.33 7.44 1.05
C ALA A 81 12.88 6.64 -0.17
N LYS A 82 13.34 5.39 -0.33
CA LYS A 82 12.90 4.47 -1.38
C LYS A 82 11.39 4.24 -1.32
N VAL A 83 10.85 3.93 -0.14
CA VAL A 83 9.39 3.77 0.04
C VAL A 83 8.66 5.08 -0.26
N GLY A 84 9.17 6.23 0.18
CA GLY A 84 8.59 7.54 -0.12
C GLY A 84 8.48 7.80 -1.62
N ALA A 85 9.49 7.42 -2.41
CA ALA A 85 9.43 7.50 -3.86
C ALA A 85 8.33 6.59 -4.45
N LEU A 86 8.15 5.38 -3.90
CA LEU A 86 7.04 4.49 -4.30
C LEU A 86 5.68 5.07 -3.91
N VAL A 87 5.56 5.71 -2.74
CA VAL A 87 4.32 6.39 -2.30
C VAL A 87 3.93 7.47 -3.29
N VAL A 88 4.85 8.37 -3.66
CA VAL A 88 4.58 9.45 -4.64
C VAL A 88 4.12 8.86 -5.98
N ARG A 89 4.74 7.75 -6.40
CA ARG A 89 4.35 7.05 -7.62
C ARG A 89 2.95 6.46 -7.52
N ALA A 90 2.62 5.79 -6.42
CA ALA A 90 1.28 5.24 -6.19
C ALA A 90 0.22 6.34 -6.11
N GLU A 91 0.53 7.48 -5.49
CA GLU A 91 -0.36 8.65 -5.45
C GLU A 91 -0.65 9.20 -6.85
N ALA A 92 0.35 9.22 -7.74
CA ALA A 92 0.16 9.62 -9.14
C ALA A 92 -0.74 8.65 -9.93
N HIS A 93 -0.81 7.39 -9.51
CA HIS A 93 -1.63 6.34 -10.12
C HIS A 93 -2.93 6.03 -9.37
N ARG A 94 -3.28 6.83 -8.34
CA ARG A 94 -4.46 6.57 -7.52
C ARG A 94 -5.75 6.57 -8.35
N ILE A 95 -6.61 5.61 -8.08
CA ILE A 95 -7.93 5.51 -8.73
C ILE A 95 -9.05 5.81 -7.74
N LEU A 96 -8.85 5.44 -6.46
CA LEU A 96 -9.79 5.72 -5.39
C LEU A 96 -9.22 6.79 -4.45
N ASN A 97 -10.11 7.59 -3.86
CA ASN A 97 -9.73 8.53 -2.79
C ASN A 97 -9.75 7.89 -1.40
N ASP A 98 -10.33 6.70 -1.28
CA ASP A 98 -10.42 5.93 -0.04
C ASP A 98 -10.26 4.43 -0.35
N CYS A 99 -9.53 3.72 0.50
CA CYS A 99 -9.38 2.28 0.43
C CYS A 99 -10.59 1.59 1.11
N PRO A 100 -11.47 0.88 0.37
CA PRO A 100 -12.68 0.30 0.96
C PRO A 100 -12.38 -0.72 2.07
N SER A 101 -11.26 -1.45 1.97
CA SER A 101 -10.85 -2.41 3.00
C SER A 101 -10.37 -1.72 4.28
N SER A 102 -9.73 -0.55 4.21
CA SER A 102 -9.34 0.20 5.42
C SER A 102 -10.56 0.73 6.18
N ALA A 103 -11.61 1.13 5.45
CA ALA A 103 -12.89 1.49 6.05
C ALA A 103 -13.57 0.30 6.75
N LEU A 104 -13.48 -0.90 6.17
CA LEU A 104 -14.03 -2.13 6.76
C LEU A 104 -13.28 -2.56 8.02
N VAL A 105 -11.94 -2.53 7.99
CA VAL A 105 -11.09 -2.81 9.15
C VAL A 105 -11.33 -1.79 10.26
N SER A 106 -11.41 -0.50 9.93
CA SER A 106 -11.72 0.56 10.90
C SER A 106 -13.09 0.35 11.56
N ARG A 107 -14.09 -0.06 10.78
CA ARG A 107 -15.41 -0.43 11.32
C ARG A 107 -15.35 -1.67 12.20
N ALA A 108 -14.59 -2.69 11.81
CA ALA A 108 -14.40 -3.89 12.62
C ALA A 108 -13.74 -3.57 13.97
N PHE A 109 -12.71 -2.72 14.00
CA PHE A 109 -12.10 -2.25 15.25
C PHE A 109 -13.05 -1.43 16.12
N ALA A 110 -13.88 -0.58 15.52
CA ALA A 110 -14.91 0.16 16.24
C ALA A 110 -15.95 -0.78 16.88
N LEU A 111 -16.37 -1.83 16.16
CA LEU A 111 -17.28 -2.86 16.66
C LEU A 111 -16.66 -3.70 17.78
N ALA A 112 -15.37 -4.01 17.67
CA ALA A 112 -14.62 -4.77 18.67
C ALA A 112 -14.33 -3.96 19.96
N ARG A 113 -14.69 -2.66 20.01
CA ARG A 113 -14.44 -1.75 21.14
C ARG A 113 -12.98 -1.79 21.63
N ILE A 114 -12.04 -1.98 20.72
CA ILE A 114 -10.61 -1.94 21.08
C ILE A 114 -10.32 -0.53 21.60
N PRO A 115 -9.78 -0.39 22.83
CA PRO A 115 -9.56 0.90 23.45
C PRO A 115 -8.55 1.73 22.62
N GLU A 116 -8.72 3.05 22.63
CA GLU A 116 -8.01 3.98 21.72
C GLU A 116 -6.49 3.99 21.91
N ASP A 117 -6.01 3.64 23.10
CA ASP A 117 -4.58 3.45 23.39
C ASP A 117 -4.00 2.27 22.61
N VAL A 118 -4.70 1.13 22.59
CA VAL A 118 -4.31 -0.05 21.80
C VAL A 118 -4.51 0.22 20.32
N ARG A 119 -5.58 0.92 19.94
CA ARG A 119 -5.86 1.30 18.54
C ARG A 119 -4.80 2.24 17.98
N GLY A 120 -4.34 3.22 18.77
CA GLY A 120 -3.23 4.10 18.43
C GLY A 120 -1.89 3.36 18.30
N THR A 121 -1.74 2.23 19.01
CA THR A 121 -0.56 1.35 18.90
C THR A 121 -0.62 0.44 17.67
N ILE A 122 -1.82 0.06 17.22
CA ILE A 122 -2.05 -0.68 15.95
C ILE A 122 -1.94 0.25 14.73
N GLY A 123 -2.02 1.57 14.96
CA GLY A 123 -1.99 2.62 13.95
C GLY A 123 -3.37 2.93 13.39
N THR A 124 -3.62 4.20 13.06
CA THR A 124 -4.78 4.59 12.26
C THR A 124 -4.43 4.39 10.79
N LEU A 125 -5.21 3.55 10.08
CA LEU A 125 -5.01 3.37 8.64
C LEU A 125 -5.25 4.72 7.94
N PRO A 126 -4.32 5.20 7.09
CA PRO A 126 -4.54 6.39 6.29
C PRO A 126 -5.81 6.28 5.44
N LYS A 127 -6.51 7.41 5.24
CA LYS A 127 -7.54 7.52 4.22
C LYS A 127 -6.87 7.86 2.89
N ASP A 128 -6.66 6.84 2.07
CA ASP A 128 -6.07 6.97 0.74
C ASP A 128 -6.37 5.72 -0.09
N ASP A 129 -5.93 5.68 -1.35
CA ASP A 129 -5.95 4.48 -2.18
C ASP A 129 -5.25 3.30 -1.47
N CYS A 130 -5.75 2.08 -1.66
CA CYS A 130 -5.24 0.90 -0.97
C CYS A 130 -3.73 0.66 -1.19
N GLN A 131 -3.21 1.02 -2.36
CA GLN A 131 -1.78 0.91 -2.64
C GLN A 131 -0.97 1.94 -1.84
N VAL A 132 -1.46 3.18 -1.77
CA VAL A 132 -0.82 4.25 -1.00
C VAL A 132 -0.81 3.93 0.50
N VAL A 133 -1.95 3.45 1.02
CA VAL A 133 -2.07 2.99 2.42
C VAL A 133 -1.04 1.91 2.73
N LEU A 134 -0.91 0.91 1.86
CA LEU A 134 0.01 -0.20 2.08
C LEU A 134 1.49 0.24 2.06
N LEU A 135 1.85 1.15 1.15
CA LEU A 135 3.20 1.71 1.09
C LEU A 135 3.53 2.57 2.32
N ARG A 136 2.57 3.36 2.83
CA ARG A 136 2.76 4.11 4.07
C ARG A 136 2.92 3.20 5.29
N LEU A 137 2.19 2.07 5.34
CA LEU A 137 2.40 1.06 6.39
C LEU A 137 3.80 0.47 6.37
N ILE A 138 4.36 0.22 5.17
CA ILE A 138 5.75 -0.22 5.02
C ILE A 138 6.72 0.86 5.52
N GLN A 139 6.45 2.13 5.19
CA GLN A 139 7.24 3.27 5.63
C GLN A 139 7.29 3.37 7.17
N ASP A 140 6.12 3.25 7.82
CA ASP A 140 6.00 3.20 9.27
C ASP A 140 6.71 1.97 9.85
N GLY A 141 6.67 0.84 9.15
CA GLY A 141 7.40 -0.37 9.48
C GLY A 141 8.91 -0.14 9.62
N TYR A 142 9.53 0.59 8.69
CA TYR A 142 10.94 0.98 8.79
C TYR A 142 11.21 1.92 9.97
N GLY A 143 10.32 2.88 10.23
CA GLY A 143 10.44 3.77 11.39
C GLY A 143 10.38 3.00 12.71
N ASN A 144 9.52 1.99 12.81
CA ASN A 144 9.43 1.12 13.98
C ASN A 144 10.65 0.22 14.12
N MET A 145 11.14 -0.35 13.01
CA MET A 145 12.38 -1.14 13.00
C MET A 145 13.58 -0.31 13.47
N ALA A 146 13.69 0.95 13.02
CA ALA A 146 14.73 1.88 13.45
C ALA A 146 14.68 2.13 14.96
N LYS A 147 13.49 2.40 15.52
CA LYS A 147 13.30 2.60 16.97
C LYS A 147 13.69 1.37 17.77
N VAL A 148 13.29 0.18 17.33
CA VAL A 148 13.69 -1.07 18.01
C VAL A 148 15.20 -1.21 18.00
N HIS A 149 15.85 -0.98 16.85
CA HIS A 149 17.30 -1.07 16.75
C HIS A 149 18.01 -0.03 17.64
N GLN A 150 17.50 1.20 17.68
CA GLN A 150 18.00 2.25 18.56
C GLN A 150 17.89 1.88 20.05
N ILE A 151 16.79 1.24 20.46
CA ILE A 151 16.61 0.77 21.85
C ILE A 151 17.62 -0.33 22.22
N GLN A 152 18.06 -1.14 21.26
CA GLN A 152 19.12 -2.14 21.51
C GLN A 152 20.52 -1.50 21.68
N GLY A 153 20.70 -0.25 21.23
CA GLY A 153 21.98 0.47 21.34
C GLY A 153 23.12 -0.25 20.62
N ASP A 154 24.22 -0.48 21.33
CA ASP A 154 25.40 -1.17 20.82
C ASP A 154 25.26 -2.70 20.79
N ALA A 155 24.15 -3.25 21.29
CA ALA A 155 23.93 -4.70 21.29
C ALA A 155 23.61 -5.26 19.89
N GLY A 156 23.18 -4.42 18.95
CA GLY A 156 22.66 -4.85 17.64
C GLY A 156 21.32 -5.57 17.73
N LEU A 157 20.89 -6.23 16.64
CA LEU A 157 19.60 -6.94 16.63
C LEU A 157 19.70 -8.34 17.26
N PRO A 158 18.73 -8.73 18.12
CA PRO A 158 18.69 -10.09 18.67
C PRO A 158 18.31 -11.11 17.59
N PRO A 159 18.64 -12.41 17.74
CA PRO A 159 18.29 -13.44 16.74
C PRO A 159 16.80 -13.54 16.41
N MET A 160 15.92 -13.24 17.38
CA MET A 160 14.46 -13.21 17.17
C MET A 160 13.99 -12.08 16.26
N ALA A 161 14.85 -11.10 15.95
CA ALA A 161 14.53 -9.98 15.08
C ALA A 161 14.18 -10.42 13.66
N HIS A 162 14.76 -11.53 13.17
CA HIS A 162 14.39 -12.09 11.86
C HIS A 162 12.90 -12.41 11.81
N GLY A 163 12.41 -13.20 12.78
CA GLY A 163 10.98 -13.54 12.84
C GLY A 163 10.09 -12.32 13.03
N GLN A 164 10.53 -11.33 13.81
CA GLN A 164 9.75 -10.12 14.07
C GLN A 164 9.67 -9.18 12.85
N PHE A 165 10.77 -9.01 12.11
CA PHE A 165 10.84 -8.04 11.02
C PHE A 165 10.62 -8.63 9.63
N ILE A 166 11.07 -9.87 9.38
CA ILE A 166 11.00 -10.50 8.05
C ILE A 166 9.77 -11.37 7.92
N ASP A 167 9.53 -12.26 8.90
CA ASP A 167 8.35 -13.13 8.87
C ASP A 167 7.08 -12.35 9.23
N GLY A 168 7.18 -11.50 10.24
CA GLY A 168 6.18 -10.48 10.59
C GLY A 168 6.54 -9.10 10.05
N GLY A 169 6.09 -8.06 10.76
CA GLY A 169 6.57 -6.69 10.60
C GLY A 169 6.63 -6.19 9.15
N VAL A 170 7.76 -5.54 8.80
CA VAL A 170 7.96 -4.90 7.50
C VAL A 170 8.07 -5.90 6.35
N GLY A 171 8.62 -7.10 6.59
CA GLY A 171 8.73 -8.17 5.60
C GLY A 171 7.36 -8.75 5.23
N ALA A 172 6.45 -8.91 6.19
CA ALA A 172 5.07 -9.28 5.91
C ALA A 172 4.33 -8.20 5.10
N GLN A 173 4.54 -6.92 5.42
CA GLN A 173 3.96 -5.80 4.68
C GLN A 173 4.47 -5.73 3.24
N LEU A 174 5.79 -5.91 3.04
CA LEU A 174 6.42 -5.96 1.71
C LEU A 174 5.88 -7.14 0.88
N ARG A 175 5.79 -8.34 1.45
CA ARG A 175 5.21 -9.51 0.75
C ARG A 175 3.75 -9.30 0.38
N ALA A 176 2.96 -8.67 1.25
CA ALA A 176 1.59 -8.31 0.94
C ALA A 176 1.52 -7.34 -0.25
N ALA A 177 2.38 -6.33 -0.28
CA ALA A 177 2.45 -5.35 -1.36
C ALA A 177 2.89 -5.96 -2.70
N ILE A 178 3.92 -6.81 -2.68
CA ILE A 178 4.38 -7.55 -3.86
C ILE A 178 3.25 -8.44 -4.39
N THR A 179 2.54 -9.15 -3.51
CA THR A 179 1.40 -10.00 -3.89
C THR A 179 0.30 -9.19 -4.57
N VAL A 180 0.03 -7.98 -4.08
CA VAL A 180 -0.93 -7.05 -4.71
C VAL A 180 -0.48 -6.65 -6.12
N GLU A 181 0.79 -6.31 -6.33
CA GLU A 181 1.30 -5.97 -7.67
C GLU A 181 1.24 -7.16 -8.63
N ILE A 182 1.65 -8.35 -8.19
CA ILE A 182 1.55 -9.58 -8.99
C ILE A 182 0.09 -9.85 -9.38
N ALA A 183 -0.86 -9.67 -8.46
CA ALA A 183 -2.28 -9.87 -8.74
C ALA A 183 -2.84 -8.87 -9.77
N LYS A 184 -2.29 -7.65 -9.84
CA LYS A 184 -2.65 -6.66 -10.87
C LYS A 184 -2.15 -7.06 -12.25
N ARG A 185 -0.98 -7.68 -12.34
CA ARG A 185 -0.37 -8.12 -13.62
C ARG A 185 -1.21 -9.14 -14.38
N ALA A 186 -2.03 -9.92 -13.66
CA ALA A 186 -2.90 -10.94 -14.23
C ALA A 186 -4.25 -10.40 -14.75
N ARG A 187 -4.49 -9.09 -14.67
CA ARG A 187 -5.71 -8.41 -15.15
C ARG A 187 -5.43 -7.58 -16.38
#